data_AF-A0A663MXK8-F1
#
_entry.id   AF-A0A663MXK8-F1
#
_cell.length_a   1.000
_cell.length_b   1.000
_cell.length_c   1.000
_cell.angle_alpha   90.00
_cell.angle_beta   90.00
_cell.angle_gamma   90.00
#
_symmetry.space_group_name_H-M   'P 1'
#
loop_
_entity.id
_entity.type
_entity.pdbx_description
1 polymer ?
#
loop_
_entity_poly.entity_id
_entity_poly.type
_entity_poly.pdbx_seq_one_letter_code
_entity_poly.pdbx_strand_id
1 'polypeptide(L)'
;MAKFTRRSRRGNCCRSAASPGLGSGRVPPLLRSAQVVGASLPACPETCSCFPSCRRVVRKSIARVLTVINQTQKENLRKFYKGKKYKPLDLRPKKTRAMRRRLNKHEENLKTKKQQRKERLYPVRKYAIKA
;
A
#
# COMPACT_ATOMS: atom_id res chain seq x y z
N MET A 1 24.03 -25.09 -21.54
CA MET A 1 22.59 -25.42 -21.60
C MET A 1 22.22 -26.32 -20.43
N ALA A 2 21.73 -25.76 -19.33
CA ALA A 2 21.37 -26.53 -18.13
C ALA A 2 19.88 -26.94 -18.17
N LYS A 3 19.62 -28.24 -18.07
CA LYS A 3 18.29 -28.86 -18.16
C LYS A 3 17.48 -28.53 -16.90
N PHE A 4 16.39 -27.79 -17.07
CA PHE A 4 15.44 -27.43 -16.02
C PHE A 4 14.50 -28.62 -15.76
N THR A 5 14.84 -29.49 -14.80
CA THR A 5 13.93 -30.56 -14.36
C THR A 5 12.90 -29.98 -13.39
N ARG A 6 11.63 -30.01 -13.80
CA ARG A 6 10.47 -29.65 -12.96
C ARG A 6 10.40 -30.60 -11.76
N ARG A 7 10.69 -30.11 -10.55
CA ARG A 7 10.37 -30.84 -9.33
C ARG A 7 9.03 -30.36 -8.77
N SER A 8 8.00 -31.13 -9.11
CA SER A 8 6.74 -31.19 -8.37
C SER A 8 7.02 -31.38 -6.88
N ARG A 9 6.53 -30.46 -6.05
CA ARG A 9 6.29 -30.69 -4.62
C ARG A 9 4.89 -30.20 -4.29
N ARG A 10 3.91 -31.06 -4.55
CA ARG A 10 2.74 -31.17 -3.67
C ARG A 10 3.24 -31.74 -2.35
N GLY A 11 2.82 -31.18 -1.22
CA GLY A 11 3.08 -31.76 0.09
C GLY A 11 3.11 -30.72 1.21
N ASN A 12 1.93 -30.45 1.75
CA ASN A 12 1.57 -30.06 3.12
C ASN A 12 2.62 -29.41 4.02
N CYS A 13 2.24 -28.29 4.64
CA CYS A 13 2.37 -28.13 6.08
C CYS A 13 1.48 -26.97 6.54
N CYS A 14 0.33 -27.34 7.07
CA CYS A 14 -0.40 -26.53 8.03
C CYS A 14 0.59 -25.96 9.06
N ARG A 15 0.90 -24.66 8.96
CA ARG A 15 1.47 -23.90 10.08
C ARG A 15 0.57 -22.70 10.30
N SER A 16 -0.39 -22.93 11.18
CA SER A 16 -1.03 -21.95 12.05
C SER A 16 0.02 -20.99 12.61
N ALA A 17 0.00 -19.76 12.14
CA ALA A 17 0.61 -18.63 12.82
C ALA A 17 -0.52 -17.75 13.33
N ALA A 18 -0.80 -17.86 14.62
CA ALA A 18 -1.63 -16.93 15.37
C ALA A 18 -1.06 -15.51 15.22
N SER A 19 -1.88 -14.57 14.78
CA SER A 19 -1.54 -13.14 14.84
C SER A 19 -2.30 -12.52 16.01
N PRO A 20 -1.61 -11.82 16.94
CA PRO A 20 -2.25 -11.16 18.06
C PRO A 20 -3.07 -9.94 17.58
N GLY A 21 -4.22 -9.77 18.22
CA GLY A 21 -5.22 -8.77 17.85
C GLY A 21 -4.77 -7.33 18.08
N LEU A 22 -5.28 -6.45 17.22
CA LEU A 22 -5.45 -5.04 17.49
C LEU A 22 -6.85 -4.61 17.06
N GLY A 23 -7.67 -4.27 18.07
CA GLY A 23 -8.63 -3.17 18.01
C GLY A 23 -9.84 -3.30 17.07
N SER A 24 -10.84 -4.05 17.52
CA SER A 24 -12.28 -3.77 17.44
C SER A 24 -12.77 -2.56 16.61
N GLY A 25 -13.05 -2.79 15.33
CA GLY A 25 -14.22 -2.19 14.66
C GLY A 25 -15.31 -3.25 14.60
N ARG A 26 -16.46 -3.02 15.26
CA ARG A 26 -17.59 -3.96 15.27
C ARG A 26 -18.00 -4.31 13.84
N VAL A 27 -17.78 -5.55 13.44
CA VAL A 27 -18.43 -6.15 12.28
C VAL A 27 -19.88 -6.45 12.71
N PRO A 28 -20.91 -6.02 11.98
CA PRO A 28 -22.30 -6.25 12.38
C PRO A 28 -22.61 -7.75 12.51
N PRO A 29 -23.45 -8.16 13.48
CA PRO A 29 -23.64 -9.56 13.88
C PRO A 29 -24.45 -10.42 12.90
N LEU A 30 -24.71 -9.96 11.68
CA LEU A 30 -25.50 -10.70 10.68
C LEU A 30 -24.69 -11.69 9.82
N LEU A 31 -23.47 -12.05 10.25
CA LEU A 31 -22.66 -13.06 9.56
C LEU A 31 -22.23 -14.19 10.51
N ARG A 32 -23.16 -14.68 11.34
CA ARG A 32 -22.92 -15.85 12.19
C ARG A 32 -24.17 -16.69 12.48
N SER A 33 -25.02 -16.89 11.48
CA SER A 33 -26.14 -17.85 11.55
C SER A 33 -26.29 -18.75 10.31
N ALA A 34 -25.30 -18.81 9.43
CA ALA A 34 -25.35 -19.62 8.20
C ALA A 34 -24.29 -20.74 8.14
N GLN A 35 -23.94 -21.35 9.28
CA GLN A 35 -23.04 -22.51 9.33
C GLN A 35 -23.61 -23.66 10.18
N VAL A 36 -24.90 -23.99 10.05
CA VAL A 36 -25.43 -25.28 10.53
C VAL A 36 -26.58 -25.79 9.64
N VAL A 37 -26.37 -25.97 8.34
CA VAL A 37 -27.06 -27.04 7.57
C VAL A 37 -26.20 -27.40 6.37
N GLY A 38 -25.62 -28.60 6.40
CA GLY A 38 -24.85 -29.16 5.30
C GLY A 38 -25.75 -29.79 4.24
N ALA A 39 -25.50 -29.39 3.00
CA ALA A 39 -25.45 -30.21 1.80
C ALA A 39 -26.70 -30.98 1.34
N SER A 40 -27.50 -30.31 0.50
CA SER A 40 -27.99 -30.88 -0.77
C SER A 40 -28.43 -29.74 -1.69
N LEU A 41 -27.48 -29.07 -2.34
CA LEU A 41 -27.81 -28.20 -3.47
C LEU A 41 -27.75 -29.02 -4.76
N PRO A 42 -28.85 -29.09 -5.54
CA PRO A 42 -28.83 -29.76 -6.83
C PRO A 42 -27.87 -29.04 -7.77
N ALA A 43 -27.11 -29.83 -8.52
CA ALA A 43 -26.32 -29.38 -9.64
C ALA A 43 -27.23 -28.61 -10.62
N CYS A 44 -26.92 -27.34 -10.87
CA CYS A 44 -27.57 -26.60 -11.95
C CYS A 44 -27.07 -27.15 -13.29
N PRO A 45 -27.96 -27.58 -14.20
CA PRO A 45 -27.57 -28.10 -15.50
C PRO A 45 -27.08 -26.98 -16.42
N GLU A 46 -26.20 -27.38 -17.32
CA GLU A 46 -25.52 -26.60 -18.35
C GLU A 46 -26.48 -25.74 -19.20
N THR A 47 -25.97 -24.59 -19.67
CA THR A 47 -26.51 -23.69 -20.71
C THR A 47 -27.54 -22.61 -20.31
N CYS A 48 -27.11 -21.68 -19.44
CA CYS A 48 -27.59 -20.29 -19.51
C CYS A 48 -26.43 -19.37 -19.95
N SER A 49 -26.38 -19.06 -21.25
CA SER A 49 -25.42 -18.13 -21.87
C SER A 49 -25.58 -16.66 -21.42
N CYS A 50 -26.45 -16.36 -20.45
CA CYS A 50 -26.66 -15.02 -19.88
C CYS A 50 -25.80 -14.72 -18.62
N PHE A 51 -25.03 -15.68 -18.09
CA PHE A 51 -24.31 -15.53 -16.83
C PHE A 51 -23.13 -14.52 -16.77
N PRO A 52 -22.40 -14.17 -17.86
CA PRO A 52 -21.20 -13.35 -17.72
C PRO A 52 -21.51 -11.85 -17.60
N SER A 53 -22.69 -11.36 -17.99
CA SER A 53 -23.08 -9.94 -17.87
C SER A 53 -23.46 -9.57 -16.44
N CYS A 54 -24.32 -10.33 -15.76
CA CYS A 54 -24.75 -10.05 -14.39
C CYS A 54 -23.61 -10.18 -13.37
N ARG A 55 -22.76 -11.22 -13.48
CA ARG A 55 -21.60 -11.42 -12.59
C ARG A 55 -20.61 -10.27 -12.68
N ARG A 56 -20.41 -9.69 -13.87
CA ARG A 56 -19.51 -8.53 -14.06
C ARG A 56 -20.09 -7.27 -13.43
N VAL A 57 -21.39 -7.04 -13.55
CA VAL A 57 -22.07 -5.88 -12.94
C VAL A 57 -21.97 -5.96 -11.40
N VAL A 58 -22.30 -7.12 -10.82
CA VAL A 58 -22.24 -7.32 -9.36
C VAL A 58 -20.80 -7.21 -8.82
N ARG A 59 -19.80 -7.78 -9.52
CA ARG A 59 -18.39 -7.62 -9.10
C ARG A 59 -17.92 -6.17 -9.15
N LYS A 60 -18.36 -5.41 -10.15
CA LYS A 60 -18.05 -3.98 -10.28
C LYS A 60 -18.75 -3.14 -9.20
N SER A 61 -20.00 -3.42 -8.86
CA SER A 61 -20.71 -2.69 -7.80
C SER A 61 -20.07 -2.95 -6.42
N ILE A 62 -19.76 -4.21 -6.09
CA ILE A 62 -19.04 -4.57 -4.87
C ILE A 62 -17.67 -3.86 -4.81
N ALA A 63 -16.90 -3.89 -5.90
CA ALA A 63 -15.61 -3.22 -5.96
C ALA A 63 -15.71 -1.70 -5.75
N ARG A 64 -16.74 -1.04 -6.29
CA ARG A 64 -16.98 0.40 -6.09
C ARG A 64 -17.24 0.72 -4.62
N VAL A 65 -18.13 -0.02 -3.95
CA VAL A 65 -18.45 0.17 -2.53
C VAL A 65 -17.21 -0.03 -1.66
N LEU A 66 -16.45 -1.11 -1.88
CA LEU A 66 -15.21 -1.36 -1.15
C LEU A 66 -14.16 -0.27 -1.37
N THR A 67 -14.10 0.29 -2.59
CA THR A 67 -13.18 1.39 -2.90
C THR A 67 -13.52 2.63 -2.09
N VAL A 68 -14.81 3.00 -2.02
CA VAL A 68 -15.28 4.15 -1.22
C VAL A 68 -14.97 3.94 0.27
N ILE A 69 -15.24 2.75 0.81
CA ILE A 69 -14.93 2.42 2.20
C ILE A 69 -13.42 2.56 2.47
N ASN A 70 -12.58 2.03 1.58
CA ASN A 70 -11.12 2.12 1.72
C ASN A 70 -10.59 3.56 1.60
N GLN A 71 -11.21 4.39 0.76
CA GLN A 71 -10.87 5.81 0.63
C GLN A 71 -11.17 6.56 1.93
N THR A 72 -12.39 6.46 2.45
CA THR A 72 -12.80 7.17 3.67
C THR A 72 -11.99 6.73 4.90
N GLN A 73 -11.73 5.43 5.04
CA GLN A 73 -10.85 4.91 6.11
C GLN A 73 -9.44 5.48 6.02
N LYS A 74 -8.82 5.46 4.84
CA LYS A 74 -7.47 6.02 4.65
C LYS A 74 -7.42 7.52 4.88
N GLU A 75 -8.45 8.26 4.48
CA GLU A 75 -8.54 9.70 4.72
C GLU A 75 -8.62 10.02 6.21
N ASN A 76 -9.44 9.27 6.96
CA ASN A 76 -9.55 9.42 8.41
C ASN A 76 -8.21 9.11 9.10
N LEU A 77 -7.51 8.05 8.67
CA LEU A 77 -6.16 7.75 9.17
C LEU A 77 -5.15 8.85 8.81
N ARG A 78 -5.23 9.43 7.61
CA ARG A 78 -4.36 10.56 7.21
C ARG A 78 -4.59 11.80 8.07
N LYS A 79 -5.84 12.09 8.45
CA LYS A 79 -6.19 13.16 9.39
C LYS A 79 -5.62 12.87 10.77
N PHE A 80 -5.82 11.66 11.30
CA PHE A 80 -5.35 11.25 12.63
C PHE A 80 -3.82 11.24 12.78
N TYR A 81 -3.09 10.84 11.73
CA TYR A 81 -1.62 10.82 11.70
C TYR A 81 -1.02 12.08 11.09
N LYS A 82 -1.79 13.16 10.88
CA LYS A 82 -1.24 14.46 10.45
C LYS A 82 -0.35 15.00 11.58
N GLY A 83 0.83 15.52 11.24
CA GLY A 83 1.79 16.08 12.21
C GLY A 83 2.59 15.06 13.05
N LYS A 84 2.13 13.82 13.19
CA LYS A 84 2.88 12.79 13.94
C LYS A 84 4.15 12.37 13.21
N LYS A 85 5.27 12.25 13.94
CA LYS A 85 6.59 11.85 13.41
C LYS A 85 6.56 10.45 12.79
N TYR A 86 5.94 9.49 13.48
CA TYR A 86 5.89 8.10 13.04
C TYR A 86 4.53 7.76 12.44
N LYS A 87 4.52 7.57 11.11
CA LYS A 87 3.35 7.09 10.36
C LYS A 87 3.54 5.63 9.94
N PRO A 88 2.46 4.83 9.86
CA PRO A 88 2.51 3.48 9.34
C PRO A 88 3.02 3.46 7.89
N LEU A 89 3.61 2.34 7.46
CA LEU A 89 4.30 2.19 6.17
C LEU A 89 3.41 2.48 4.95
N ASP A 90 2.11 2.25 5.08
CA ASP A 90 1.13 2.46 4.00
C ASP A 90 0.83 3.93 3.73
N LEU A 91 0.87 4.77 4.77
CA LEU A 91 0.63 6.21 4.66
C LEU A 91 1.87 7.01 4.28
N ARG A 92 3.05 6.38 4.28
CA ARG A 92 4.29 7.02 3.84
C ARG A 92 4.26 7.28 2.33
N PRO A 93 4.87 8.38 1.86
CA PRO A 93 4.96 8.64 0.42
C PRO A 93 5.71 7.49 -0.28
N LYS A 94 5.09 6.92 -1.31
CA LYS A 94 5.67 5.84 -2.11
C LYS A 94 6.72 6.45 -3.06
N LYS A 95 7.97 6.46 -2.61
CA LYS A 95 9.17 6.82 -3.39
C LYS A 95 10.10 5.61 -3.47
N THR A 96 11.04 5.61 -4.41
CA THR A 96 12.09 4.60 -4.47
C THR A 96 12.89 4.56 -3.17
N ARG A 97 13.49 3.40 -2.85
CA ARG A 97 14.28 3.20 -1.63
C ARG A 97 15.45 4.20 -1.55
N ALA A 98 16.13 4.45 -2.69
CA ALA A 98 17.22 5.41 -2.79
C ALA A 98 16.75 6.83 -2.41
N MET A 99 15.62 7.30 -2.98
CA MET A 99 15.07 8.62 -2.66
C MET A 99 14.57 8.77 -1.21
N ARG A 100 14.28 7.67 -0.50
CA ARG A 100 13.93 7.72 0.94
C ARG A 100 15.15 7.79 1.84
N ARG A 101 16.32 7.37 1.36
CA ARG A 101 17.58 7.31 2.12
C ARG A 101 18.54 8.45 1.79
N ARG A 102 18.34 9.16 0.69
CA ARG A 102 19.08 10.38 0.37
C ARG A 102 18.94 11.40 1.50
N LEU A 103 19.92 12.30 1.58
CA LEU A 103 19.89 13.43 2.50
C LEU A 103 18.70 14.35 2.21
N ASN A 104 18.21 15.04 3.24
CA ASN A 104 17.22 16.07 3.06
C ASN A 104 17.86 17.30 2.42
N LYS A 105 17.12 18.08 1.62
CA LYS A 105 17.61 19.34 1.04
C LYS A 105 18.18 20.30 2.08
N HIS A 106 17.62 20.28 3.29
CA HIS A 106 18.14 21.07 4.40
C HIS A 106 19.53 20.60 4.81
N GLU A 107 19.71 19.28 5.00
CA GLU A 107 20.98 18.65 5.36
C GLU A 107 22.03 18.86 4.26
N GLU A 108 21.65 18.70 2.99
CA GLU A 108 22.52 18.93 1.83
C GLU A 108 23.01 20.39 1.77
N ASN A 109 22.19 21.35 2.21
CA ASN A 109 22.52 22.77 2.21
C ASN A 109 23.19 23.25 3.51
N LEU A 110 23.44 22.38 4.49
CA LEU A 110 24.13 22.77 5.72
C LEU A 110 25.57 23.14 5.40
N LYS A 111 25.91 24.42 5.63
CA LYS A 111 27.26 24.96 5.45
C LYS A 111 27.87 25.31 6.79
N THR A 112 29.18 25.06 6.95
CA THR A 112 29.92 25.46 8.14
C THR A 112 29.91 26.98 8.31
N LYS A 113 30.02 27.47 9.56
CA LYS A 113 30.08 28.92 9.85
C LYS A 113 31.20 29.62 9.07
N LYS A 114 32.34 28.93 8.92
CA LYS A 114 33.49 29.40 8.13
C LYS A 114 33.14 29.57 6.65
N GLN A 115 32.46 28.59 6.06
CA GLN A 115 32.04 28.66 4.66
C GLN A 115 30.98 29.74 4.44
N GLN A 116 30.00 29.87 5.33
CA GLN A 116 29.01 30.96 5.26
C GLN A 116 29.68 32.34 5.30
N ARG A 117 30.67 32.54 6.19
CA ARG A 117 31.46 33.78 6.22
C ARG A 117 32.18 34.02 4.89
N LYS A 118 32.86 33.00 4.35
CA LYS A 118 33.58 33.10 3.07
C LYS A 118 32.64 33.49 1.92
N GLU A 119 31.48 32.85 1.83
CA GLU A 119 30.48 33.13 0.78
C GLU A 119 29.88 34.54 0.90
N ARG A 120 29.71 35.06 2.12
CA ARG A 120 29.27 36.45 2.35
C ARG A 120 30.35 37.45 1.97
N LEU A 121 31.61 37.19 2.35
CA LEU A 121 32.73 38.09 2.09
C LEU A 121 33.12 38.11 0.60
N TYR A 122 33.13 36.95 -0.05
CA TYR A 122 33.64 36.77 -1.40
C TYR A 122 32.59 36.09 -2.30
N PRO A 123 31.50 36.77 -2.68
CA PRO A 123 30.56 36.25 -3.65
C PRO A 123 31.21 36.20 -5.03
N VAL A 124 30.89 35.16 -5.82
CA VAL A 124 31.32 35.08 -7.22
C VAL A 124 30.61 36.18 -8.01
N ARG A 125 31.38 37.16 -8.49
CA ARG A 125 30.89 38.26 -9.32
C ARG A 125 31.07 37.91 -10.78
N LYS A 126 30.10 38.27 -11.62
CA LYS A 126 30.24 38.18 -13.08
C LYS A 126 31.05 39.39 -13.55
N TYR A 127 32.09 39.18 -14.35
CA TYR A 127 32.89 40.23 -14.97
C TYR A 127 33.17 39.87 -16.43
N ALA A 128 33.45 40.89 -17.25
CA ALA A 128 33.90 40.75 -18.62
C ALA A 128 35.31 41.34 -18.73
N ILE A 129 36.16 40.70 -19.52
CA ILE A 129 37.50 41.19 -19.82
C ILE A 129 37.40 41.91 -21.16
N LYS A 130 37.87 43.16 -21.21
CA LYS A 130 38.02 43.89 -22.47
C LYS A 130 39.33 43.42 -23.10
N ALA A 131 39.27 42.99 -24.37
CA ALA A 131 40.44 42.73 -25.18
C ALA A 131 41.11 44.05 -25.58
#